data_AF-A0A5J4PP27-F1
#
_entry.id   AF-A0A5J4PP27-F1
#
_cell.length_a   1.000
_cell.length_b   1.000
_cell.length_c   1.000
_cell.angle_alpha   90.00
_cell.angle_beta   90.00
_cell.angle_gamma   90.00
#
_symmetry.space_group_name_H-M   'P 1'
#
loop_
_entity.id
_entity.type
_entity.pdbx_description
1 polymer ?
#
loop_
_entity_poly.entity_id
_entity_poly.type
_entity_poly.pdbx_seq_one_letter_code
_entity_poly.pdbx_strand_id
1 'polypeptide(L)'
;WVREVMDKLYTPAPDGYCGDEDNGQTSAWYVFSAMGFYPVCPGANEYVLGSPLFKSMILYLENGKRVILNAENNSKTNRYIASVIMNGQRYSKNYLTHDTLVNGVVIDYQMSSTPEKSRGTAENDFPYSFSKER
;
A
#
# COMPACT_ATOMS: atom_id res chain seq x y z
N TRP A 1 -9.73 -6.14 4.08
CA TRP A 1 -10.70 -5.90 3.01
C TRP A 1 -10.06 -5.65 1.66
N VAL A 2 -9.05 -4.78 1.53
CA VAL A 2 -8.42 -4.48 0.22
C VAL A 2 -8.05 -5.73 -0.59
N ARG A 3 -7.45 -6.74 0.05
CA ARG A 3 -7.12 -8.04 -0.58
C ARG A 3 -8.35 -8.81 -1.08
N GLU A 4 -9.47 -8.77 -0.37
CA GLU A 4 -10.73 -9.40 -0.80
C GLU A 4 -11.30 -8.72 -2.05
N VAL A 5 -11.24 -7.39 -2.10
CA VAL A 5 -11.71 -6.62 -3.26
C VAL A 5 -10.87 -6.95 -4.50
N MET A 6 -9.55 -6.92 -4.38
CA MET A 6 -8.64 -7.27 -5.47
C MET A 6 -8.84 -8.72 -5.95
N ASP A 7 -9.09 -9.66 -5.04
CA ASP A 7 -9.23 -11.08 -5.39
C ASP A 7 -10.60 -11.42 -6.01
N LYS A 8 -11.66 -10.63 -5.73
CA LYS A 8 -13.05 -10.95 -6.14
C LYS A 8 -13.61 -10.06 -7.24
N LEU A 9 -13.20 -8.80 -7.29
CA LEU A 9 -13.84 -7.78 -8.13
C LEU A 9 -13.01 -7.41 -9.37
N TYR A 10 -11.85 -8.07 -9.55
CA TYR A 10 -10.96 -7.89 -10.68
C TYR A 10 -10.55 -9.26 -11.21
N THR A 11 -10.82 -9.53 -12.49
CA THR A 11 -10.37 -10.73 -13.19
C THR A 11 -9.75 -10.35 -14.54
N PRO A 12 -8.85 -11.18 -15.11
CA PRO A 12 -8.24 -10.90 -16.40
C PRO A 12 -9.14 -11.26 -17.60
N ALA A 13 -10.42 -11.59 -17.37
CA ALA A 13 -11.37 -11.97 -18.40
C ALA A 13 -11.99 -10.74 -19.10
N PRO A 14 -12.66 -10.91 -20.26
CA PRO A 14 -13.35 -9.81 -20.94
C PRO A 14 -14.41 -9.09 -20.09
N ASP A 15 -15.00 -9.75 -19.09
CA ASP A 15 -15.93 -9.24 -18.09
C ASP A 15 -15.22 -8.91 -16.75
N GLY A 16 -13.96 -8.48 -16.84
CA GLY A 16 -13.02 -8.46 -15.72
C GLY A 16 -13.29 -7.49 -14.57
N TYR A 17 -14.15 -6.49 -14.77
CA TYR A 17 -14.44 -5.46 -13.77
C TYR A 17 -15.82 -5.66 -13.15
N CYS A 18 -15.97 -5.30 -11.88
CA CYS A 18 -17.26 -5.34 -11.18
C CYS A 18 -18.20 -4.16 -11.49
N GLY A 19 -17.83 -3.30 -12.44
CA GLY A 19 -18.52 -2.06 -12.82
C GLY A 19 -17.77 -1.36 -13.94
N ASP A 20 -18.13 -0.11 -14.22
CA ASP A 20 -17.47 0.69 -15.25
C ASP A 20 -15.98 0.95 -14.90
N GLU A 21 -15.14 0.97 -15.93
CA GLU A 21 -13.70 1.18 -15.78
C GLU A 21 -13.34 2.63 -15.42
N ASP A 22 -14.23 3.57 -15.77
CA ASP A 22 -14.16 5.00 -15.46
C ASP A 22 -12.81 5.67 -15.81
N ASN A 23 -12.43 5.56 -17.09
CA ASN A 23 -11.32 6.31 -17.69
C ASN A 23 -9.97 6.12 -17.00
N GLY A 24 -9.70 4.94 -16.47
CA GLY A 24 -8.48 4.62 -15.73
C GLY A 24 -8.64 4.66 -14.22
N GLN A 25 -9.72 5.21 -13.66
CA GLN A 25 -9.88 5.34 -12.21
C GLN A 25 -9.97 3.97 -11.53
N THR A 26 -10.85 3.08 -12.00
CA THR A 26 -11.03 1.74 -11.42
C THR A 26 -9.78 0.89 -11.63
N SER A 27 -9.10 1.03 -12.77
CA SER A 27 -7.83 0.34 -13.02
C SER A 27 -6.68 0.86 -12.12
N ALA A 28 -6.54 2.17 -11.98
CA ALA A 28 -5.51 2.78 -11.12
C ALA A 28 -5.70 2.40 -9.65
N TRP A 29 -6.96 2.23 -9.20
CA TRP A 29 -7.25 1.71 -7.87
C TRP A 29 -6.61 0.35 -7.64
N TYR A 30 -6.70 -0.56 -8.62
CA TYR A 30 -6.06 -1.88 -8.52
C TYR A 30 -4.54 -1.75 -8.47
N VAL A 31 -3.95 -0.92 -9.33
CA VAL A 31 -2.49 -0.70 -9.38
C VAL A 31 -1.94 -0.22 -8.02
N PHE A 32 -2.54 0.82 -7.45
CA PHE A 32 -2.16 1.34 -6.12
C PHE A 32 -2.39 0.31 -5.01
N SER A 33 -3.57 -0.30 -4.99
CA SER A 33 -3.90 -1.31 -3.98
C SER A 33 -2.96 -2.53 -4.04
N ALA A 34 -2.53 -2.93 -5.24
CA ALA A 34 -1.59 -4.03 -5.44
C ALA A 34 -0.16 -3.67 -4.99
N MET A 35 0.27 -2.41 -5.15
CA MET A 35 1.48 -1.86 -4.51
C MET A 35 1.39 -1.90 -2.98
N GLY A 36 0.18 -1.83 -2.42
CA GLY A 36 -0.06 -1.90 -0.99
C GLY A 36 -0.21 -0.53 -0.33
N PHE A 37 -0.48 0.54 -1.09
CA PHE A 37 -0.80 1.86 -0.56
C PHE A 37 -1.66 2.67 -1.55
N TYR A 38 -2.42 3.65 -1.06
CA TYR A 38 -3.37 4.41 -1.88
C TYR A 38 -3.41 5.91 -1.49
N PRO A 39 -3.46 6.85 -2.44
CA PRO A 39 -3.56 8.28 -2.15
C PRO A 39 -5.00 8.67 -1.76
N VAL A 40 -5.37 8.46 -0.49
CA VAL A 40 -6.74 8.71 0.02
C VAL A 40 -7.14 10.19 -0.06
N CYS A 41 -6.21 11.09 0.23
CA CYS A 41 -6.43 12.53 0.20
C CYS A 41 -5.41 13.19 -0.74
N PRO A 42 -5.66 13.22 -2.06
CA PRO A 42 -4.84 13.96 -3.00
C PRO A 42 -4.69 15.42 -2.52
N GLY A 43 -3.44 15.86 -2.31
CA GLY A 43 -3.10 17.14 -1.69
C GLY A 43 -2.39 17.02 -0.33
N ALA A 44 -2.56 15.92 0.41
CA ALA A 44 -1.97 15.72 1.73
C ALA A 44 -0.54 15.11 1.74
N ASN A 45 0.10 14.94 0.57
CA ASN A 45 1.42 14.29 0.40
C ASN A 45 1.55 12.88 1.02
N GLU A 46 0.44 12.21 1.34
CA GLU A 46 0.41 10.91 1.99
C GLU A 46 -0.26 9.83 1.13
N TYR A 47 0.30 8.62 1.20
CA TYR A 47 -0.26 7.39 0.65
C TYR A 47 -0.58 6.45 1.81
N VAL A 48 -1.86 6.15 2.04
CA VAL A 48 -2.31 5.31 3.15
C VAL A 48 -2.02 3.84 2.84
N LEU A 49 -1.40 3.13 3.79
CA LEU A 49 -1.04 1.73 3.65
C LEU A 49 -2.29 0.84 3.58
N GLY A 50 -2.27 -0.07 2.61
CA GLY A 50 -3.19 -1.19 2.47
C GLY A 50 -2.48 -2.51 2.79
N SER A 51 -2.49 -3.45 1.84
CA SER A 51 -1.78 -4.72 1.94
C SER A 51 -1.28 -5.15 0.56
N PRO A 52 0.04 -5.36 0.36
CA PRO A 52 0.61 -5.63 -0.96
C PRO A 52 0.11 -6.95 -1.54
N LEU A 53 -0.04 -7.01 -2.87
CA LEU A 53 -0.48 -8.23 -3.58
C LEU A 53 0.70 -9.14 -3.96
N PHE A 54 1.84 -8.57 -4.32
CA PHE A 54 2.99 -9.32 -4.82
C PHE A 54 4.04 -9.53 -3.73
N LYS A 55 4.89 -10.57 -3.92
CA LYS A 55 6.04 -10.82 -3.04
C LYS A 55 7.15 -9.78 -3.20
N SER A 56 7.31 -9.21 -4.40
CA SER A 56 8.24 -8.13 -4.66
C SER A 56 7.69 -7.24 -5.77
N MET A 57 7.89 -5.93 -5.64
CA MET A 57 7.62 -4.96 -6.68
C MET A 57 8.70 -3.88 -6.66
N ILE A 58 9.10 -3.42 -7.84
CA ILE A 58 10.07 -2.32 -8.00
C ILE A 58 9.42 -1.26 -8.89
N LEU A 59 9.31 -0.04 -8.38
CA LEU A 59 8.95 1.13 -9.17
C LEU A 59 10.23 1.83 -9.60
N TYR A 60 10.34 2.12 -10.89
CA TYR A 60 11.38 2.97 -11.45
C TYR A 60 10.81 4.36 -11.65
N LEU A 61 11.35 5.34 -10.95
CA LEU A 61 10.87 6.71 -10.98
C LEU A 61 11.58 7.49 -12.10
N GLU A 62 10.92 8.53 -12.61
CA GLU A 62 11.46 9.38 -13.69
C GLU A 62 12.79 10.04 -13.32
N ASN A 63 13.02 10.30 -12.04
CA ASN A 63 14.29 10.86 -11.52
C ASN A 63 15.41 9.81 -11.36
N GLY A 64 15.21 8.59 -11.86
CA GLY A 64 16.16 7.47 -11.79
C GLY A 64 16.23 6.78 -10.42
N LYS A 65 15.45 7.22 -9.42
CA LYS A 65 15.34 6.54 -8.12
C LYS A 65 14.39 5.35 -8.22
N ARG A 66 14.42 4.52 -7.18
CA ARG A 66 13.61 3.30 -7.10
C ARG A 66 12.87 3.21 -5.78
N VAL A 67 11.63 2.74 -5.84
CA VAL A 67 10.88 2.26 -4.68
C VAL A 67 10.87 0.73 -4.77
N ILE A 68 11.44 0.07 -3.78
CA ILE A 68 11.53 -1.38 -3.70
C ILE A 68 10.61 -1.85 -2.58
N LEU A 69 9.63 -2.67 -2.92
CA LEU A 69 8.63 -3.21 -2.00
C LEU A 69 8.85 -4.73 -1.93
N ASN A 70 9.24 -5.24 -0.77
CA ASN A 70 9.41 -6.67 -0.53
C ASN A 70 8.36 -7.12 0.48
N ALA A 71 7.54 -8.09 0.14
CA ALA A 71 6.53 -8.65 1.03
C ALA A 71 6.87 -10.11 1.33
N GLU A 72 7.71 -10.29 2.35
CA GLU A 72 8.11 -11.60 2.82
C GLU A 72 6.89 -12.38 3.31
N ASN A 73 6.82 -13.66 2.94
CA ASN A 73 5.71 -14.56 3.24
C ASN A 73 4.36 -14.16 2.62
N ASN A 74 4.30 -13.24 1.66
CA ASN A 74 3.04 -12.88 0.99
C ASN A 74 2.44 -14.09 0.25
N SER A 75 1.14 -14.33 0.48
CA SER A 75 0.36 -15.41 -0.12
C SER A 75 -1.13 -15.10 -0.07
N LYS A 76 -1.97 -15.97 -0.64
CA LYS A 76 -3.43 -15.86 -0.52
C LYS A 76 -3.91 -15.87 0.95
N THR A 77 -3.22 -16.61 1.82
CA THR A 77 -3.55 -16.68 3.25
C THR A 77 -2.89 -15.55 4.04
N ASN A 78 -1.64 -15.22 3.70
CA ASN A 78 -0.81 -14.29 4.46
C ASN A 78 -1.00 -12.87 3.94
N ARG A 79 -2.09 -12.26 4.39
CA ARG A 79 -2.61 -10.99 3.87
C ARG A 79 -2.52 -9.83 4.84
N TYR A 80 -2.12 -10.08 6.09
CA TYR A 80 -1.95 -9.06 7.12
C TYR A 80 -0.49 -8.64 7.20
N ILE A 81 -0.25 -7.35 7.38
CA ILE A 81 1.10 -6.83 7.63
C ILE A 81 1.38 -6.98 9.12
N ALA A 82 2.33 -7.84 9.48
CA ALA A 82 2.78 -8.01 10.86
C ALA A 82 3.79 -6.91 11.25
N SER A 83 4.73 -6.58 10.36
CA SER A 83 5.69 -5.51 10.57
C SER A 83 6.11 -4.87 9.26
N VAL A 84 6.65 -3.66 9.34
CA VAL A 84 7.25 -2.92 8.22
C VAL A 84 8.61 -2.41 8.65
N ILE A 85 9.60 -2.60 7.79
CA ILE A 85 10.93 -2.03 7.89
C ILE A 85 11.12 -1.11 6.69
N MET A 86 11.50 0.13 6.92
CA MET A 86 11.73 1.14 5.88
C MET A 86 13.20 1.58 5.96
N ASN A 87 13.97 1.33 4.90
CA ASN A 87 15.41 1.58 4.85
C ASN A 87 16.15 1.01 6.09
N GLY A 88 15.80 -0.21 6.49
CA GLY A 88 16.40 -0.91 7.63
C GLY A 88 15.88 -0.48 9.02
N GLN A 89 14.96 0.48 9.10
CA GLN A 89 14.40 0.98 10.36
C GLN A 89 12.94 0.56 10.53
N ARG A 90 12.52 0.23 11.76
CA ARG A 90 11.13 -0.15 12.05
C ARG A 90 10.19 1.01 11.71
N TYR A 91 9.09 0.70 11.02
CA TYR A 91 8.10 1.67 10.59
C TYR A 91 6.69 1.27 11.07
N SER A 92 6.11 2.09 11.95
CA SER A 92 4.79 1.82 12.56
C SER A 92 3.63 2.49 11.84
N LYS A 93 3.86 3.62 11.17
CA LYS A 93 2.81 4.46 10.59
C LYS A 93 1.98 3.73 9.54
N ASN A 94 0.74 4.17 9.37
CA ASN A 94 -0.21 3.65 8.39
C ASN A 94 -0.23 4.43 7.06
N TYR A 95 0.80 5.22 6.80
CA TYR A 95 0.95 5.97 5.55
C TYR A 95 2.41 6.04 5.14
N LEU A 96 2.68 6.38 3.88
CA LEU A 96 3.99 6.74 3.34
C LEU A 96 3.91 8.19 2.85
N THR A 97 4.99 8.95 2.95
CA THR A 97 5.02 10.31 2.41
C THR A 97 5.56 10.32 0.98
N HIS A 98 5.06 11.24 0.16
CA HIS A 98 5.55 11.44 -1.20
C HIS A 98 7.06 11.68 -1.24
N ASP A 99 7.57 12.54 -0.36
CA ASP A 99 9.01 12.83 -0.24
C ASP A 99 9.85 11.58 0.01
N THR A 100 9.35 10.64 0.82
CA THR A 100 10.04 9.37 1.06
C THR A 100 10.12 8.54 -0.22
N LEU A 101 9.02 8.46 -0.97
CA LEU A 101 8.95 7.67 -2.20
C LEU A 101 9.85 8.25 -3.29
N VAL A 102 9.77 9.56 -3.54
CA VAL A 102 10.52 10.20 -4.66
C VAL A 102 12.03 10.23 -4.44
N ASN A 103 12.49 10.19 -3.18
CA ASN A 103 13.92 10.06 -2.86
C ASN A 103 14.44 8.61 -2.98
N GLY A 104 13.53 7.66 -3.24
CA GLY A 104 13.81 6.23 -3.28
C GLY A 104 13.80 5.60 -1.89
N VAL A 105 13.24 4.40 -1.80
CA VAL A 105 13.04 3.70 -0.53
C VAL A 105 13.02 2.19 -0.74
N VAL A 106 13.50 1.45 0.26
CA VAL A 106 13.27 0.01 0.41
C VAL A 106 12.30 -0.21 1.55
N ILE A 107 11.21 -0.92 1.29
CA ILE A 107 10.18 -1.25 2.27
C ILE A 107 10.03 -2.77 2.31
N ASP A 108 10.37 -3.34 3.47
CA ASP A 108 10.24 -4.77 3.74
C ASP A 108 9.03 -5.00 4.66
N TYR A 109 8.03 -5.68 4.14
CA TYR A 109 6.84 -6.12 4.86
C TYR A 109 7.01 -7.56 5.30
N GLN A 110 6.73 -7.83 6.57
CA GLN A 110 6.49 -9.19 7.06
C GLN A 110 5.00 -9.48 6.96
N MET A 111 4.61 -10.44 6.12
CA MET A 111 3.21 -10.83 5.96
C MET A 111 2.83 -11.98 6.91
N SER A 112 1.58 -12.00 7.35
CA SER A 112 1.02 -12.99 8.28
C SER A 112 -0.41 -13.39 7.90
N SER A 113 -0.81 -14.61 8.27
CA SER A 113 -2.19 -15.10 8.17
C SER A 113 -3.09 -14.58 9.30
N THR A 114 -2.51 -14.03 10.36
CA THR A 114 -3.21 -13.43 11.50
C THR A 114 -2.86 -11.95 11.65
N PRO A 115 -3.80 -11.11 12.14
CA PRO A 115 -3.55 -9.68 12.31
C PRO A 115 -2.62 -9.41 13.49
N GLU A 116 -1.66 -8.51 13.30
CA GLU A 116 -0.93 -7.85 14.38
C GLU A 116 -1.77 -6.68 14.91
N LYS A 117 -2.37 -6.85 16.09
CA LYS A 117 -3.36 -5.90 16.63
C LYS A 117 -2.72 -4.66 17.26
N SER A 118 -1.42 -4.66 17.53
CA SER A 118 -0.71 -3.53 18.14
C SER A 118 -0.08 -2.57 17.14
N ARG A 119 0.09 -2.97 15.88
CA ARG A 119 0.75 -2.16 14.85
C ARG A 119 -0.18 -1.04 14.36
N GLY A 120 0.34 0.20 14.30
CA GLY A 120 -0.35 1.31 13.65
C GLY A 120 -1.55 1.83 14.45
N THR A 121 -1.57 1.64 15.76
CA THR A 121 -2.69 2.03 16.64
C THR A 121 -2.41 3.28 17.46
N ALA A 122 -1.15 3.74 17.50
CA ALA A 122 -0.80 4.98 18.19
C ALA A 122 -1.27 6.19 17.38
N GLU A 123 -1.61 7.30 18.06
CA GLU A 123 -2.14 8.48 17.38
C GLU A 123 -1.21 9.08 16.32
N ASN A 124 0.10 8.93 16.50
CA ASN A 124 1.13 9.37 15.55
C ASN A 124 1.33 8.43 14.35
N ASP A 125 0.65 7.28 14.34
CA ASP A 125 0.63 6.36 13.20
C ASP A 125 -0.53 6.65 12.24
N PHE A 126 -1.49 7.48 12.64
CA PHE A 126 -2.65 7.83 11.83
C PHE A 126 -2.27 8.80 10.71
N PRO A 127 -2.88 8.67 9.52
CA PRO A 127 -2.68 9.62 8.43
C PRO A 127 -3.29 10.99 8.76
N TYR A 128 -2.98 11.95 7.91
CA TYR A 128 -3.49 13.32 7.94
C TYR A 128 -5.01 13.39 8.12
N SER A 129 -5.44 14.41 8.85
CA SER A 129 -6.83 14.84 8.97
C SER A 129 -6.86 16.32 9.31
N PHE A 130 -7.67 17.09 8.59
CA PHE A 130 -7.72 18.55 8.74
C PHE A 130 -7.96 19.02 10.18
N SER A 131 -8.83 18.34 10.94
CA SER A 131 -9.11 18.68 12.34
C SER A 131 -7.92 18.56 13.30
N LYS A 132 -6.80 17.96 12.86
CA LYS A 132 -5.55 17.84 13.63
C LYS A 132 -4.46 18.78 13.11
N GLU A 133 -4.69 19.50 12.02
CA GLU A 133 -3.77 20.52 11.50
C GLU A 133 -3.70 21.69 12.48
N ARG A 134 -2.50 22.21 12.74
CA ARG A 134 -2.23 23.31 13.67
C ARG A 134 -1.55 24.46 12.96
#